data_AF-A0A1G0CM90-F1
#
_entry.id   AF-A0A1G0CM90-F1
#
_cell.length_a   1.000
_cell.length_b   1.000
_cell.length_c   1.000
_cell.angle_alpha   90.00
_cell.angle_beta   90.00
_cell.angle_gamma   90.00
#
_symmetry.space_group_name_H-M   'P 1'
#
loop_
_entity.id
_entity.type
_entity.pdbx_description
1 polymer ?
#
loop_
_entity_poly.entity_id
_entity_poly.type
_entity_poly.pdbx_seq_one_letter_code
_entity_poly.pdbx_strand_id
1 'polypeptide(L)'
;MSTSKTDLQPLLDLIDHSYDGNPAQLAVFMDQAVYLLHFVPVEQEFTPLQRQNVCGALFGLKQSLLEANFKQNGWSYKKPR
;
A
#
# COMPACT_ATOMS: atom_id res chain seq x y z
N MET A 1 7.55 4.42 -26.91
CA MET A 1 6.84 3.23 -26.40
C MET A 1 5.60 3.72 -25.68
N SER A 2 4.42 3.35 -26.17
CA SER A 2 3.16 3.65 -25.49
C SER A 2 3.18 2.90 -24.15
N THR A 3 3.22 3.63 -23.04
CA THR A 3 3.00 3.07 -21.71
C THR A 3 1.57 2.57 -21.68
N SER A 4 1.35 1.33 -22.09
CA SER A 4 0.06 0.67 -22.03
C SER A 4 -0.47 0.84 -20.62
N LYS A 5 -1.72 1.28 -20.49
CA LYS A 5 -2.46 1.36 -19.23
C LYS A 5 -2.03 0.18 -18.36
N THR A 6 -1.36 0.45 -17.25
CA THR A 6 -0.90 -0.57 -16.32
C THR A 6 -2.10 -1.41 -15.97
N ASP A 7 -2.07 -2.71 -16.31
CA ASP A 7 -3.16 -3.61 -16.00
C ASP A 7 -3.21 -3.78 -14.47
N LEU A 8 -4.20 -3.16 -13.84
CA LEU A 8 -4.40 -3.19 -12.40
C LEU A 8 -5.17 -4.45 -11.96
N GLN A 9 -5.56 -5.32 -12.89
CA GLN A 9 -6.36 -6.51 -12.59
C GLN A 9 -5.73 -7.39 -11.49
N PRO A 10 -4.42 -7.67 -11.47
CA PRO A 10 -3.83 -8.48 -10.40
C PRO A 10 -3.97 -7.86 -9.01
N LEU A 11 -3.99 -6.52 -8.93
CA LEU A 11 -4.19 -5.81 -7.67
C LEU A 11 -5.65 -5.87 -7.23
N LEU A 12 -6.59 -5.76 -8.17
CA LEU A 12 -8.02 -5.91 -7.91
C LEU A 12 -8.34 -7.33 -7.45
N ASP A 13 -7.81 -8.34 -8.14
CA ASP A 13 -7.98 -9.74 -7.79
C ASP A 13 -7.44 -10.04 -6.38
N LEU A 14 -6.30 -9.43 -6.02
CA LEU A 14 -5.75 -9.54 -4.66
C LEU A 14 -6.69 -8.95 -3.62
N ILE A 15 -7.25 -7.78 -3.87
CA ILE A 15 -8.18 -7.09 -2.96
C ILE A 15 -9.47 -7.91 -2.80
N ASP A 16 -10.02 -8.39 -3.90
CA ASP A 16 -11.25 -9.19 -3.91
C ASP A 16 -11.05 -10.53 -3.19
N HIS A 17 -9.93 -11.22 -3.45
CA HIS A 17 -9.68 -12.53 -2.88
C HIS A 17 -9.23 -12.51 -1.41
N SER A 18 -8.36 -11.56 -1.04
CA SER A 18 -7.66 -11.58 0.25
C SER A 18 -8.17 -10.57 1.26
N TYR A 19 -8.97 -9.60 0.82
CA TYR A 19 -9.45 -8.49 1.64
C TYR A 19 -10.96 -8.25 1.45
N ASP A 20 -11.71 -9.27 1.01
CA ASP A 20 -13.15 -9.24 0.77
C ASP A 20 -13.63 -8.05 -0.08
N GLY A 21 -12.82 -7.64 -1.06
CA GLY A 21 -13.13 -6.48 -1.90
C GLY A 21 -13.07 -5.15 -1.14
N ASN A 22 -12.43 -5.09 0.03
CA ASN A 22 -12.35 -3.92 0.90
C ASN A 22 -10.94 -3.30 0.90
N PRO A 23 -10.70 -2.25 0.10
CA PRO A 23 -9.43 -1.52 0.07
C PRO A 23 -8.97 -0.98 1.43
N ALA A 24 -9.89 -0.69 2.34
CA ALA A 24 -9.53 -0.20 3.67
C ALA A 24 -8.85 -1.28 4.52
N GLN A 25 -9.20 -2.56 4.35
CA GLN A 25 -8.52 -3.65 5.04
C GLN A 25 -7.08 -3.81 4.56
N LEU A 26 -6.83 -3.72 3.25
CA LEU A 26 -5.48 -3.74 2.70
C LEU A 26 -4.64 -2.55 3.22
N ALA A 27 -5.26 -1.37 3.37
CA ALA A 27 -4.59 -0.21 3.98
C ALA A 27 -4.19 -0.46 5.45
N VAL A 28 -5.04 -1.13 6.25
CA VAL A 28 -4.72 -1.53 7.62
C VAL A 28 -3.58 -2.55 7.64
N PHE A 29 -3.59 -3.52 6.74
CA PHE A 29 -2.50 -4.50 6.60
C PHE A 29 -1.16 -3.81 6.28
N MET A 30 -1.16 -2.80 5.42
CA MET A 30 0.06 -2.03 5.12
C MET A 30 0.60 -1.30 6.36
N ASP A 31 -0.26 -0.77 7.22
CA ASP A 31 0.18 -0.18 8.51
C ASP A 31 0.82 -1.22 9.43
N GLN A 32 0.22 -2.41 9.51
CA GLN A 32 0.75 -3.52 10.28
C GLN A 32 2.11 -3.98 9.73
N ALA A 33 2.25 -4.08 8.41
CA ALA A 33 3.52 -4.43 7.77
C ALA A 33 4.61 -3.41 8.07
N VAL A 34 4.30 -2.10 7.99
CA VAL A 34 5.24 -1.03 8.40
C VAL A 34 5.62 -1.17 9.87
N TYR A 35 4.67 -1.44 10.76
CA TYR A 35 4.96 -1.69 12.17
C TYR A 35 5.90 -2.89 12.36
N LEU A 36 5.62 -4.02 11.73
CA LEU A 36 6.42 -5.25 11.83
C LEU A 36 7.85 -5.07 11.29
N LEU A 37 8.04 -4.27 10.25
CA LEU A 37 9.36 -3.96 9.69
C LEU A 37 10.31 -3.30 10.70
N HIS A 38 9.80 -2.65 11.75
CA HIS A 38 10.64 -2.07 12.81
C HIS A 38 11.34 -3.14 13.66
N PHE A 39 10.81 -4.37 13.69
CA PHE A 39 11.36 -5.49 14.46
C PHE A 39 12.25 -6.42 13.63
N VAL A 40 12.31 -6.22 12.31
CA VAL A 40 13.21 -7.00 11.44
C VAL A 40 14.66 -6.61 11.77
N PRO A 41 15.53 -7.60 12.06
CA PRO A 41 16.94 -7.34 12.36
C PRO A 41 17.61 -6.56 11.23
N VAL A 42 18.15 -5.40 11.59
CA VAL A 42 18.88 -4.54 10.66
C VAL A 42 20.22 -5.19 10.35
N GLU A 43 20.69 -5.04 9.12
CA GLU A 43 21.98 -5.52 8.61
C GLU A 43 22.07 -7.04 8.33
N GLN A 44 21.15 -7.86 8.84
CA GLN A 44 21.03 -9.28 8.45
C GLN A 44 20.06 -9.50 7.29
N GLU A 45 18.86 -8.93 7.37
CA GLU A 45 17.79 -9.12 6.37
C GLU A 45 17.50 -7.83 5.58
N PHE A 46 17.66 -6.68 6.24
CA PHE A 46 17.40 -5.37 5.65
C PHE A 46 18.43 -4.36 6.11
N THR A 47 19.05 -3.65 5.17
CA THR A 47 19.79 -2.42 5.52
C THR A 47 18.82 -1.34 6.00
N PRO A 48 19.28 -0.36 6.79
CA PRO A 48 18.42 0.76 7.24
C PRO A 48 17.74 1.48 6.07
N LEU A 49 18.47 1.70 4.97
CA LEU A 49 17.97 2.37 3.77
C LEU A 49 16.92 1.53 3.04
N GLN A 50 17.14 0.23 2.88
CA GLN A 50 16.14 -0.66 2.27
C GLN A 50 14.85 -0.69 3.09
N ARG A 51 14.96 -0.73 4.43
CA ARG A 51 13.78 -0.70 5.29
C ARG A 51 13.01 0.60 5.13
N GLN A 52 13.71 1.74 5.12
CA GLN A 52 13.10 3.05 4.87
C GLN A 52 12.38 3.09 3.51
N ASN A 53 13.01 2.56 2.47
CA ASN A 53 12.43 2.51 1.13
C ASN A 53 11.16 1.65 1.07
N VAL A 54 11.16 0.47 1.71
CA VAL A 54 9.98 -0.40 1.78
C VAL A 54 8.86 0.25 2.57
N CYS A 55 9.14 0.85 3.73
CA CYS A 55 8.15 1.59 4.49
C CYS A 55 7.55 2.74 3.66
N GLY A 56 8.37 3.48 2.93
CA GLY A 56 7.92 4.55 2.02
C GLY A 56 7.04 4.03 0.90
N ALA A 57 7.39 2.91 0.27
CA ALA A 57 6.60 2.28 -0.79
C ALA A 57 5.23 1.80 -0.26
N LEU A 58 5.20 1.11 0.89
CA LEU A 58 3.96 0.67 1.53
C LEU A 58 3.06 1.85 1.89
N PHE A 59 3.64 2.92 2.43
CA PHE A 59 2.89 4.14 2.76
C PHE A 59 2.30 4.81 1.51
N GLY A 60 3.07 4.91 0.43
CA GLY A 60 2.61 5.46 -0.84
C GLY A 60 1.49 4.64 -1.49
N LEU A 61 1.58 3.31 -1.42
CA LEU A 61 0.51 2.41 -1.88
C LEU A 61 -0.76 2.58 -1.05
N LYS A 62 -0.64 2.62 0.28
CA LYS A 62 -1.76 2.89 1.19
C LYS A 62 -2.45 4.21 0.86
N GLN A 63 -1.69 5.29 0.67
CA GLN A 63 -2.26 6.60 0.35
C GLN A 63 -3.02 6.58 -0.97
N SER A 64 -2.44 5.97 -2.00
CA SER A 64 -3.06 5.83 -3.31
C SER A 64 -4.37 5.02 -3.24
N LEU A 65 -4.36 3.93 -2.47
CA LEU A 65 -5.51 3.05 -2.29
C LEU A 65 -6.65 3.75 -1.54
N LEU A 66 -6.34 4.43 -0.44
CA LEU A 66 -7.33 5.20 0.31
C LEU A 66 -7.89 6.36 -0.51
N GLU A 67 -7.06 7.05 -1.27
CA GLU A 67 -7.52 8.11 -2.19
C GLU A 67 -8.51 7.55 -3.22
N ALA A 68 -8.22 6.40 -3.83
CA ALA A 68 -9.11 5.74 -4.77
C ALA A 68 -10.44 5.33 -4.11
N ASN A 69 -10.38 4.69 -2.94
CA ASN A 69 -11.55 4.26 -2.19
C ASN A 69 -12.44 5.45 -1.79
N PHE A 70 -11.85 6.56 -1.34
CA PHE A 70 -12.60 7.77 -0.98
C PHE A 70 -13.28 8.38 -2.21
N LYS A 71 -12.57 8.49 -3.34
CA LYS A 71 -13.15 8.99 -4.60
C LYS A 71 -14.33 8.15 -5.07
N GLN A 72 -14.23 6.82 -4.99
CA GLN A 72 -15.34 5.92 -5.37
C GLN A 72 -16.58 6.12 -4.49
N ASN A 73 -16.39 6.45 -3.20
CA ASN A 73 -17.49 6.73 -2.27
C ASN A 73 -17.95 8.20 -2.26
N GLY A 74 -17.44 9.03 -3.18
CA GLY A 74 -17.80 10.46 -3.26
C GLY A 74 -17.22 11.33 -2.14
N TRP A 75 -16.16 10.86 -1.46
CA TRP A 75 -15.51 11.56 -0.36
C TRP A 75 -14.21 12.24 -0.79
N SER A 76 -13.79 13.25 -0.04
CA SER A 76 -12.50 13.91 -0.24
C SER A 76 -11.41 13.27 0.61
N TYR A 77 -10.29 12.90 -0.02
CA TYR A 77 -9.12 12.38 0.68
C TYR A 77 -8.08 13.50 0.90
N LYS A 78 -7.72 13.76 2.15
CA LYS A 78 -6.66 14.71 2.50
C LYS A 78 -5.37 13.94 2.77
N LYS A 79 -4.41 14.04 1.86
CA LYS A 79 -3.08 13.45 2.05
C LYS A 79 -2.41 14.08 3.28
N PRO A 80 -1.91 13.29 4.24
CA PRO A 80 -1.02 13.79 5.27
C PRO A 80 0.27 14.33 4.63
N ARG A 81 0.75 15.46 5.16
CA ARG A 81 1.99 16.12 4.73
C ARG A 81 3.21 15.35 5.20
#